data_AF-A0A7U9SPE6-F1
#
_entry.id   AF-A0A7U9SPE6-F1
#
_cell.length_a   1.000
_cell.length_b   1.000
_cell.length_c   1.000
_cell.angle_alpha   90.00
_cell.angle_beta   90.00
_cell.angle_gamma   90.00
#
_symmetry.space_group_name_H-M   'P 1'
#
loop_
_entity.id
_entity.type
_entity.pdbx_description
1 polymer ?
#
loop_
_entity_poly.entity_id
_entity_poly.type
_entity_poly.pdbx_seq_one_letter_code
_entity_poly.pdbx_strand_id
1 'polypeptide(L)' 'MTADEIESVTAHEVINMIIFDVLSRESPIGDKGHRMRLFLTEAGYKKALESQDRSFIRILNHAKVSQGHLQYDRLDGEL' A
#
# COMPACT_ATOMS: atom_id res chain seq x y z
N MET A 1 10.05 -16.76 -20.31
CA MET A 1 10.23 -15.98 -19.08
C MET A 1 10.10 -16.94 -17.92
N THR A 2 11.16 -17.09 -17.13
CA THR A 2 11.13 -17.95 -15.93
C THR A 2 10.37 -17.26 -14.80
N ALA A 3 9.93 -18.00 -13.78
CA ALA A 3 9.23 -17.42 -12.64
C ALA A 3 10.07 -16.33 -11.93
N ASP A 4 11.40 -16.51 -11.85
CA ASP A 4 12.33 -15.52 -11.31
C ASP A 4 12.35 -14.19 -12.09
N GLU A 5 12.23 -14.23 -13.43
CA GLU A 5 12.16 -13.02 -14.25
C GLU A 5 10.85 -12.27 -14.03
N ILE A 6 9.74 -12.99 -13.88
CA ILE A 6 8.42 -12.39 -13.59
C ILE A 6 8.40 -11.77 -12.19
N GLU A 7 8.92 -12.47 -11.18
CA GLU A 7 8.98 -11.96 -9.80
C GLU A 7 9.86 -10.70 -9.71
N SER A 8 11.02 -10.70 -10.38
CA SER A 8 11.92 -9.54 -10.45
C SER A 8 11.25 -8.32 -11.10
N VAL A 9 10.49 -8.52 -12.17
CA VAL A 9 9.73 -7.44 -12.84
C VAL A 9 8.65 -6.89 -11.91
N THR A 10 7.89 -7.75 -11.24
CA THR A 10 6.80 -7.31 -10.33
C THR A 10 7.29 -6.64 -9.04
N ALA A 11 8.49 -6.98 -8.55
CA ALA A 11 9.04 -6.39 -7.33
C ALA A 11 9.36 -4.89 -7.45
N HIS A 12 9.64 -4.42 -8.68
CA HIS A 12 10.03 -3.04 -8.97
C HIS A 12 8.87 -2.20 -9.52
N GLU A 13 7.79 -2.82 -9.98
CA GLU A 13 6.62 -2.11 -10.48
C GLU A 13 5.73 -1.60 -9.34
N VAL A 14 5.31 -0.34 -9.45
CA VAL A 14 4.33 0.27 -8.56
C VAL A 14 2.94 -0.17 -8.99
N ILE A 15 2.34 -1.08 -8.21
CA ILE A 15 1.04 -1.68 -8.53
C ILE A 15 -0.01 -1.46 -7.43
N ASN A 16 0.36 -0.80 -6.33
CA ASN A 16 -0.52 -0.52 -5.21
C ASN A 16 -0.53 0.98 -4.89
N MET A 17 -1.68 1.48 -4.45
CA MET A 17 -1.83 2.79 -3.85
C MET A 17 -2.59 2.63 -2.54
N ILE A 18 -2.11 3.29 -1.49
CA ILE A 18 -2.79 3.31 -0.19
C ILE A 18 -3.01 4.74 0.31
N ILE A 19 -4.12 4.93 1.01
CA ILE A 19 -4.35 6.08 1.88
C ILE A 19 -4.36 5.56 3.32
N PHE A 20 -3.62 6.19 4.21
CA PHE A 20 -3.48 5.74 5.59
C PHE A 20 -3.27 6.89 6.57
N ASP A 21 -3.63 6.66 7.83
CA ASP A 21 -3.31 7.52 8.95
C ASP A 21 -2.07 7.01 9.69
N VAL A 22 -1.18 7.92 10.09
CA VAL A 22 -0.01 7.60 10.92
C VAL A 22 -0.40 7.65 12.40
N LEU A 23 -0.29 6.52 13.10
CA LEU A 23 -0.77 6.36 14.47
C LEU A 23 0.36 6.44 15.51
N SER A 24 1.59 6.14 15.11
CA SER A 24 2.76 6.10 16.00
C SER A 24 3.91 6.98 15.50
N ARG A 25 4.68 7.55 16.45
CA ARG A 25 5.96 8.21 16.14
C ARG A 25 7.06 7.21 15.75
N GLU A 26 6.83 5.92 16.01
CA GLU A 26 7.68 4.82 15.56
C GLU A 26 7.39 4.40 14.12
N SER A 27 6.39 5.01 13.46
CA SER A 27 6.17 4.80 12.04
C SER A 27 7.44 5.15 11.26
N PRO A 28 7.94 4.25 10.40
CA PRO A 28 9.09 4.57 9.55
C PRO A 28 8.76 5.62 8.48
N ILE A 29 7.49 6.00 8.35
CA ILE A 29 7.00 6.90 7.31
C ILE A 29 5.98 7.89 7.90
N GLY A 30 6.19 9.17 7.63
CA GLY A 30 5.30 10.26 8.02
C GLY A 30 5.32 10.58 9.52
N ASP A 31 4.68 11.70 9.89
CA ASP A 31 4.54 12.10 11.30
C ASP A 31 3.22 11.63 11.88
N LYS A 32 3.23 11.28 13.17
CA LYS A 32 2.02 10.88 13.91
C LYS A 32 0.91 11.93 13.77
N GLY A 33 -0.27 11.47 13.38
CA GLY A 33 -1.47 12.29 13.16
C GLY A 33 -1.68 12.73 11.71
N HIS A 34 -0.71 12.50 10.82
CA HIS A 34 -0.87 12.83 9.40
C HIS A 34 -1.64 11.74 8.65
N ARG A 35 -2.41 12.17 7.64
CA ARG A 35 -2.98 11.32 6.62
C ARG A 35 -2.13 11.39 5.36
N MET A 36 -1.69 10.24 4.89
CA MET A 36 -0.74 10.13 3.79
C MET A 36 -1.32 9.29 2.65
N ARG A 37 -0.79 9.52 1.45
CA ARG A 37 -1.05 8.70 0.27
C ARG A 37 0.27 8.24 -0.33
N LEU A 38 0.43 6.94 -0.53
CA LEU A 38 1.65 6.36 -1.13
C LEU A 38 1.32 5.43 -2.27
N PHE A 39 2.24 5.41 -3.23
CA PHE A 39 2.30 4.46 -4.32
C PHE A 39 3.41 3.46 -4.01
N LEU A 40 3.09 2.18 -4.06
CA LEU A 40 3.94 1.12 -3.55
C LEU A 40 4.07 0.00 -4.58
N THR A 41 5.26 -0.59 -4.62
CA THR A 41 5.41 -1.92 -5.22
C THR A 41 4.71 -2.96 -4.35
N GLU A 42 4.62 -4.20 -4.83
CA GLU A 42 4.04 -5.29 -4.02
C GLU A 42 4.80 -5.48 -2.69
N ALA A 43 6.14 -5.45 -2.73
CA ALA A 43 6.96 -5.55 -1.54
C ALA A 43 6.77 -4.35 -0.58
N GLY A 44 6.59 -3.14 -1.13
CA GLY A 44 6.27 -1.95 -0.33
C GLY A 44 4.91 -2.07 0.35
N TYR A 45 3.90 -2.60 -0.34
CA TYR A 45 2.58 -2.82 0.23
C TYR A 45 2.60 -3.85 1.36
N LYS A 46 3.34 -4.96 1.20
CA LYS A 46 3.53 -5.94 2.28
C LYS A 46 4.10 -5.32 3.56
N LYS A 47 5.11 -4.45 3.44
CA LYS A 47 5.67 -3.71 4.59
C LYS A 47 4.67 -2.73 5.23
N ALA A 48 3.78 -2.14 4.43
CA ALA A 48 2.71 -1.30 4.95
C ALA A 48 1.70 -2.13 5.75
N LEU A 49 1.36 -3.35 5.32
CA LEU A 49 0.53 -4.29 6.08
C LEU A 49 1.21 -4.67 7.41
N GLU A 50 2.50 -4.99 7.41
CA GLU A 50 3.26 -5.26 8.64
C GLU A 50 3.26 -4.05 9.60
N SER A 51 3.34 -2.83 9.06
CA SER A 51 3.25 -1.59 9.85
C SER A 51 1.85 -1.39 10.43
N GLN A 52 0.81 -1.80 9.71
CA GLN A 52 -0.56 -1.79 10.20
C GLN A 52 -0.75 -2.82 11.33
N ASP A 53 -0.22 -4.03 11.20
CA ASP A 53 -0.28 -5.07 12.24
C ASP A 53 0.39 -4.62 13.53
N ARG A 54 1.46 -3.81 13.41
CA ARG A 54 2.15 -3.18 14.55
C ARG A 54 1.45 -1.92 15.08
N SER A 55 0.28 -1.56 14.54
CA SER A 55 -0.47 -0.34 14.88
C SER A 55 0.33 0.97 14.68
N PHE A 56 1.30 0.97 13.76
CA PHE A 56 2.05 2.17 13.40
C PHE A 56 1.27 3.07 12.44
N ILE A 57 0.49 2.44 11.56
CA ILE A 57 -0.40 3.10 10.62
C ILE A 57 -1.76 2.40 10.60
N ARG A 58 -2.77 3.05 10.01
CA ARG A 58 -4.04 2.43 9.63
C ARG A 58 -4.34 2.73 8.18
N ILE A 59 -4.34 1.71 7.34
CA ILE A 59 -4.76 1.83 5.95
C ILE A 59 -6.28 2.01 5.94
N LEU A 60 -6.72 3.03 5.21
CA LEU A 60 -8.12 3.41 5.06
C LEU A 60 -8.66 2.95 3.71
N ASN A 61 -7.83 3.11 2.68
CA ASN A 61 -8.17 2.72 1.32
C ASN A 61 -6.96 2.08 0.67
N HIS A 62 -7.23 1.07 -0.14
CA HIS A 62 -6.28 0.45 -1.04
C HIS A 62 -6.84 0.51 -2.47
N ALA A 63 -5.95 0.67 -3.44
CA ALA A 63 -6.26 0.53 -4.86
C ALA A 63 -5.13 -0.17 -5.58
N LYS A 64 -5.47 -1.03 -6.54
CA LYS A 64 -4.51 -1.50 -7.54
C LYS A 64 -4.26 -0.40 -8.58
N VAL A 65 -3.00 -0.26 -8.95
CA VAL A 65 -2.53 0.69 -9.97
C VAL A 65 -2.22 -0.11 -11.22
N SER A 66 -2.89 0.21 -12.34
CA SER A 66 -2.63 -0.43 -13.62
C SER A 66 -2.80 0.59 -14.75
N GLN A 67 -1.79 0.71 -15.61
CA GLN A 67 -1.78 1.64 -16.74
C GLN A 67 -2.16 3.09 -16.37
N GLY A 68 -1.72 3.57 -15.21
CA GLY A 68 -2.03 4.92 -14.72
C GLY A 68 -3.43 5.08 -14.13
N HIS A 69 -4.25 4.03 -14.11
CA HIS A 69 -5.58 4.01 -13.50
C HIS A 69 -5.54 3.39 -12.10
N LEU A 70 -6.51 3.80 -11.27
CA LEU A 70 -6.69 3.31 -9.90
C LEU A 70 -7.97 2.50 -9.82
N GLN A 71 -7.83 1.26 -9.36
CA GLN A 71 -8.93 0.36 -9.10
C GLN A 71 -9.01 0.15 -7.60
N TYR A 72 -9.86 0.94 -6.94
CA TYR A 72 -10.06 0.83 -5.50
C TYR A 72 -10.66 -0.52 -5.17
N ASP A 73 -10.21 -1.10 -4.05
CA ASP A 73 -10.89 -2.25 -3.48
C ASP A 73 -12.33 -1.81 -3.18
N ARG A 74 -13.29 -2.50 -3.78
CA ARG A 74 -14.70 -2.26 -3.46
C ARG A 74 -14.90 -2.78 -2.04
N LEU A 75 -15.24 -1.88 -1.12
CA LEU A 75 -15.90 -2.30 0.12
C LEU A 75 -17.29 -2.78 -0.32
N ASP A 76 -17.52 -4.09 -0.26
CA ASP A 76 -18.86 -4.65 -0.40
C ASP A 76 -19.74 -4.03 0.69
N GLY A 77 -20.48 -2.96 0.36
CA GLY A 77 -21.22 -2.21 1.37
C GLY A 77 -22.01 -0.97 0.96
N GLU A 78 -22.05 -0.56 -0.30
CA GLU A 78 -22.96 0.51 -0.76
C GLU A 78 -23.71 0.08 -2.04
N LEU A 79 -24.89 -0.53 -1.85
CA LEU A 79 -26.03 -0.55 -2.77
C LEU A 79 -27.23 0.09 -2.07
#